data_AF-A0A4V1SC54-F1
#
_entry.id   AF-A0A4V1SC54-F1
#
_cell.length_a   1.000
_cell.length_b   1.000
_cell.length_c   1.000
_cell.angle_alpha   90.00
_cell.angle_beta   90.00
_cell.angle_gamma   90.00
#
_symmetry.space_group_name_H-M   'P 1'
#
loop_
_entity.id
_entity.type
_entity.pdbx_description
1 polymer ?
#
loop_
_entity_poly.entity_id
_entity_poly.type
_entity_poly.pdbx_seq_one_letter_code
_entity_poly.pdbx_strand_id
1 'polypeptide(L)'
;MTPNRREIMAGAGALALAAAMPTAARAASLFASKRPAPAKRAFTSPAIEAEIVRVKAKIADPELAWLFENCYPNTLDTTVQTGTLDGRPDTFVITGDIEAMWLRDSSAQVQPYIHLVAKDAKLKRLFQGLIQRQARCILIDPYANAFDKDPTAPSKLEWSQTDKTEMKPGVAERKWEIDSLCYAMRLSHEYWTRTKDKAPFDDTWSRAMKLAVATFREQQRKDGPGPYSFQRPALQPTDSVMLSGYGPPTKKIGLIHSMFRPSDDACLYPFLIPSNLFAVSVLRKIATVHREARG
;
A
#
# COMPACT_ATOMS: atom_id res chain seq x y z
N MET A 1 40.96 45.36 2.70
CA MET A 1 41.88 44.88 1.65
C MET A 1 41.25 45.15 0.30
N THR A 2 41.89 45.97 -0.53
CA THR A 2 41.47 46.24 -1.91
C THR A 2 41.91 45.06 -2.79
N PRO A 3 41.00 44.38 -3.49
CA PRO A 3 41.35 43.21 -4.29
C PRO A 3 42.32 43.58 -5.41
N ASN A 4 43.33 42.74 -5.64
CA ASN A 4 44.32 43.01 -6.67
C ASN A 4 43.81 42.62 -8.07
N ARG A 5 44.46 43.13 -9.12
CA ARG A 5 44.04 42.92 -10.52
C ARG A 5 43.94 41.44 -10.91
N ARG A 6 44.69 40.55 -10.26
CA ARG A 6 44.70 39.10 -10.51
C ARG A 6 43.47 38.42 -9.89
N GLU A 7 43.07 38.85 -8.70
CA GLU A 7 41.85 38.40 -8.02
C GLU A 7 40.58 38.88 -8.74
N ILE A 8 40.59 40.11 -9.25
CA ILE A 8 39.49 40.65 -10.08
C ILE A 8 39.36 39.87 -11.38
N MET A 9 40.47 39.53 -12.05
CA MET A 9 40.46 38.73 -13.29
C MET A 9 40.06 37.27 -13.04
N ALA A 10 40.45 36.67 -11.92
CA ALA A 10 40.02 35.33 -11.52
C ALA A 10 38.52 35.28 -11.18
N GLY A 11 38.00 36.30 -10.48
CA GLY A 11 36.58 36.46 -10.20
C GLY A 11 35.74 36.71 -11.46
N ALA A 12 36.25 37.53 -12.39
CA ALA A 12 35.60 37.77 -13.68
C ALA A 12 35.55 36.51 -14.57
N GLY A 13 36.61 35.68 -14.55
CA GLY A 13 36.63 34.39 -15.25
C GLY A 13 35.63 33.38 -14.67
N ALA A 14 35.50 33.31 -13.35
CA ALA A 14 34.53 32.43 -12.68
C ALA A 14 33.07 32.86 -12.93
N LEU A 15 32.78 34.17 -12.95
CA LEU A 15 31.46 34.68 -13.34
C LEU A 15 31.15 34.45 -14.83
N ALA A 16 32.15 34.57 -15.71
CA ALA A 16 31.96 34.31 -17.14
C ALA A 16 31.68 32.83 -17.44
N LEU A 17 32.31 31.88 -16.74
CA LEU A 17 32.01 30.45 -16.87
C LEU A 17 30.62 30.07 -16.31
N ALA A 18 30.17 30.71 -15.23
CA ALA A 18 28.83 30.49 -14.68
C ALA A 18 27.72 31.09 -15.56
N ALA A 19 28.03 32.13 -16.35
CA ALA A 19 27.15 32.73 -17.35
C ALA A 19 27.18 32.00 -18.70
N ALA A 20 28.25 31.25 -18.99
CA ALA A 20 28.43 30.47 -20.22
C ALA A 20 27.89 29.03 -20.13
N MET A 21 27.46 28.56 -18.94
CA MET A 21 26.73 27.30 -18.87
C MET A 21 25.37 27.48 -19.56
N PRO A 22 25.05 26.68 -20.59
CA PRO A 22 23.73 26.75 -21.21
C PRO A 22 22.67 26.56 -20.13
N THR A 23 21.60 27.35 -20.16
CA THR A 23 20.50 27.32 -19.18
C THR A 23 19.96 25.90 -18.94
N ALA A 24 20.00 25.05 -19.97
CA ALA A 24 19.69 23.62 -19.89
C ALA A 24 20.61 22.83 -18.94
N ALA A 25 21.91 23.11 -18.88
CA ALA A 25 22.86 22.44 -17.99
C ALA A 25 22.65 22.82 -16.52
N ARG A 26 22.22 24.06 -16.26
CA ARG A 26 21.90 24.55 -14.90
C ARG A 26 20.54 24.02 -14.40
N ALA A 27 19.57 23.84 -15.30
CA ALA A 27 18.31 23.15 -15.01
C ALA A 27 18.53 21.64 -14.75
N ALA A 28 19.45 21.00 -15.49
CA ALA A 28 19.80 19.59 -15.30
C ALA A 28 20.43 19.29 -13.92
N SER A 29 21.13 20.25 -13.30
CA SER A 29 21.65 20.08 -11.94
C SER A 29 20.61 20.25 -10.84
N LEU A 30 19.57 21.06 -11.06
CA LEU A 30 18.51 21.29 -10.07
C LEU A 30 17.48 20.16 -10.03
N PHE A 31 17.15 19.59 -11.20
CA PHE A 31 16.14 18.54 -11.35
C PHE A 31 16.72 17.18 -11.70
N ALA A 32 17.86 16.84 -11.11
CA ALA A 32 18.41 15.48 -11.21
C ALA A 32 17.41 14.47 -10.60
N SER A 33 17.09 13.41 -11.35
CA SER A 33 16.15 12.37 -10.92
C SER A 33 16.59 11.76 -9.57
N LYS A 34 15.63 11.56 -8.68
CA LYS A 34 15.80 10.90 -7.37
C LYS A 34 15.32 9.44 -7.39
N ARG A 35 14.86 8.96 -8.55
CA ARG A 35 14.57 7.54 -8.76
C ARG A 35 15.87 6.72 -8.62
N PRO A 36 15.79 5.47 -8.18
CA PRO A 36 16.90 4.54 -8.30
C PRO A 36 17.41 4.48 -9.74
N ALA A 37 18.72 4.27 -9.89
CA ALA A 37 19.34 3.98 -11.17
C ALA A 37 18.60 2.79 -11.84
N PRO A 38 18.46 2.74 -13.18
CA PRO A 38 17.63 1.74 -13.85
C PRO A 38 17.88 0.29 -13.41
N ALA A 39 19.14 -0.09 -13.22
CA ALA A 39 19.53 -1.44 -12.79
C ALA A 39 19.19 -1.78 -11.32
N LYS A 40 18.84 -0.77 -10.51
CA LYS A 40 18.47 -0.90 -9.09
C LYS A 40 16.97 -0.80 -8.84
N ARG A 41 16.15 -0.62 -9.89
CA ARG A 41 14.69 -0.55 -9.77
C ARG A 41 14.12 -1.95 -9.55
N ALA A 42 13.26 -2.11 -8.57
CA ALA A 42 12.68 -3.39 -8.20
C ALA A 42 11.76 -3.97 -9.29
N PHE A 43 11.05 -3.11 -10.00
CA PHE A 43 10.17 -3.49 -11.11
C PHE A 43 10.16 -2.39 -12.18
N THR A 44 10.07 -2.78 -13.45
CA THR A 44 9.95 -1.85 -14.59
C THR A 44 8.82 -2.26 -15.53
N SER A 45 8.11 -1.26 -16.06
CA SER A 45 7.00 -1.43 -16.99
C SER A 45 7.14 -0.44 -18.15
N PRO A 46 7.26 -0.90 -19.41
CA PRO A 46 7.28 0.00 -20.57
C PRO A 46 6.07 0.93 -20.63
N ALA A 47 4.88 0.45 -20.24
CA ALA A 47 3.68 1.28 -20.21
C ALA A 47 3.78 2.41 -19.16
N ILE A 48 4.42 2.16 -18.02
CA ILE A 48 4.65 3.16 -16.99
C ILE A 48 5.67 4.20 -17.44
N GLU A 49 6.80 3.78 -18.02
CA GLU A 49 7.81 4.73 -18.52
C GLU A 49 7.26 5.61 -19.65
N ALA A 50 6.45 5.03 -20.55
CA ALA A 50 5.76 5.81 -21.59
C ALA A 50 4.73 6.80 -20.98
N GLU A 51 4.01 6.40 -19.95
CA GLU A 51 3.06 7.27 -19.25
C GLU A 51 3.79 8.42 -18.53
N ILE A 52 4.96 8.16 -17.94
CA ILE A 52 5.79 9.19 -17.32
C ILE A 52 6.15 10.26 -18.35
N VAL A 53 6.69 9.86 -19.50
CA VAL A 53 7.04 10.80 -20.59
C VAL A 53 5.82 11.60 -21.03
N ARG A 54 4.67 10.93 -21.24
CA ARG A 54 3.43 11.55 -21.71
C ARG A 54 2.89 12.59 -20.72
N VAL A 55 2.90 12.30 -19.42
CA VAL A 55 2.35 13.19 -18.39
C VAL A 55 3.32 14.33 -18.11
N LYS A 56 4.62 14.07 -17.99
CA LYS A 56 5.64 15.12 -17.82
C LYS A 56 5.56 16.18 -18.92
N ALA A 57 5.38 15.78 -20.18
CA ALA A 57 5.24 16.70 -21.30
C ALA A 57 4.01 17.63 -21.20
N LYS A 58 3.05 17.33 -20.33
CA LYS A 58 1.84 18.15 -20.08
C LYS A 58 1.92 19.02 -18.83
N ILE A 59 2.96 18.86 -18.02
CA ILE A 59 3.16 19.64 -16.80
C ILE A 59 4.09 20.80 -17.17
N ALA A 60 3.54 22.02 -17.17
CA ALA A 60 4.31 23.22 -17.52
C ALA A 60 5.36 23.57 -16.46
N ASP A 61 5.06 23.32 -15.18
CA ASP A 61 5.98 23.57 -14.08
C ASP A 61 7.09 22.51 -14.01
N PRO A 62 8.38 22.87 -14.19
CA PRO A 62 9.47 21.91 -14.23
C PRO A 62 9.69 21.15 -12.91
N GLU A 63 9.44 21.80 -11.77
CA GLU A 63 9.58 21.18 -10.45
C GLU A 63 8.49 20.15 -10.23
N LEU A 64 7.25 20.46 -10.60
CA LEU A 64 6.14 19.51 -10.54
C LEU A 64 6.33 18.34 -11.50
N ALA A 65 6.87 18.56 -12.70
CA ALA A 65 7.18 17.49 -13.65
C ALA A 65 8.28 16.56 -13.10
N TRP A 66 9.30 17.12 -12.44
CA TRP A 66 10.35 16.37 -11.74
C TRP A 66 9.79 15.60 -10.53
N LEU A 67 8.95 16.22 -9.71
CA LEU A 67 8.30 15.58 -8.57
C LEU A 67 7.44 14.41 -9.03
N PHE A 68 6.63 14.60 -10.07
CA PHE A 68 5.82 13.54 -10.68
C PHE A 68 6.70 12.37 -11.16
N GLU A 69 7.81 12.63 -11.84
CA GLU A 69 8.73 11.57 -12.27
C GLU A 69 9.31 10.78 -11.10
N ASN A 70 9.61 11.43 -9.99
CA ASN A 70 10.17 10.76 -8.81
C ASN A 70 9.12 9.98 -8.02
N CYS A 71 7.90 10.52 -7.89
CA CYS A 71 6.86 9.95 -7.05
C CYS A 71 6.02 8.90 -7.78
N TYR A 72 5.64 9.15 -9.04
CA TYR A 72 4.70 8.28 -9.75
C TYR A 72 5.17 6.83 -9.85
N PRO A 73 6.42 6.49 -10.22
CA PRO A 73 6.89 5.11 -10.27
C PRO A 73 7.49 4.61 -8.94
N ASN A 74 7.48 5.38 -7.85
CA ASN A 74 8.26 5.07 -6.65
C ASN A 74 7.95 3.67 -6.10
N THR A 75 6.68 3.29 -5.99
CA THR A 75 6.26 1.92 -5.62
C THR A 75 6.95 0.85 -6.46
N LEU A 76 6.92 0.99 -7.78
CA LEU A 76 7.54 0.01 -8.68
C LEU A 76 9.06 -0.01 -8.55
N ASP A 77 9.66 1.18 -8.38
CA ASP A 77 11.10 1.33 -8.30
C ASP A 77 11.67 0.76 -6.99
N THR A 78 10.94 0.82 -5.86
CA THR A 78 11.51 0.59 -4.53
C THR A 78 10.81 -0.46 -3.67
N THR A 79 9.52 -0.75 -3.87
CA THR A 79 8.75 -1.56 -2.90
C THR A 79 8.26 -2.91 -3.40
N VAL A 80 8.22 -3.10 -4.72
CA VAL A 80 7.67 -4.31 -5.34
C VAL A 80 8.66 -5.46 -5.33
N GLN A 81 8.22 -6.63 -4.85
CA GLN A 81 8.95 -7.88 -4.92
C GLN A 81 8.10 -8.93 -5.64
N THR A 82 8.35 -9.12 -6.93
CA THR A 82 7.64 -10.13 -7.74
C THR A 82 8.27 -11.50 -7.60
N GLY A 83 7.45 -12.54 -7.63
CA GLY A 83 7.88 -13.93 -7.61
C GLY A 83 6.82 -14.88 -8.14
N THR A 84 6.96 -16.13 -7.72
CA THR A 84 6.02 -17.21 -8.00
C THR A 84 5.80 -18.01 -6.72
N LEU A 85 4.55 -18.32 -6.40
CA LEU A 85 4.17 -19.18 -5.28
C LEU A 85 3.13 -20.19 -5.77
N ASP A 86 3.37 -21.48 -5.52
CA ASP A 86 2.56 -22.60 -6.03
C ASP A 86 2.32 -22.54 -7.55
N GLY A 87 3.36 -22.19 -8.31
CA GLY A 87 3.28 -22.04 -9.78
C GLY A 87 2.49 -20.82 -10.27
N ARG A 88 1.99 -19.96 -9.38
CA ARG A 88 1.20 -18.77 -9.71
C ARG A 88 1.96 -17.47 -9.44
N PRO A 89 1.64 -16.36 -10.12
CA PRO A 89 2.19 -15.06 -9.79
C PRO A 89 2.05 -14.75 -8.30
N ASP A 90 3.11 -14.21 -7.71
CA ASP A 90 3.12 -13.68 -6.35
C ASP A 90 3.76 -12.29 -6.39
N THR A 91 3.20 -11.34 -5.65
CA THR A 91 3.77 -9.99 -5.56
C THR A 91 3.58 -9.49 -4.15
N PHE A 92 4.70 -9.24 -3.48
CA PHE A 92 4.76 -8.66 -2.16
C PHE A 92 5.18 -7.19 -2.30
N VAL A 93 4.48 -6.28 -1.62
CA VAL A 93 4.73 -4.83 -1.73
C VAL A 93 4.93 -4.26 -0.35
N ILE A 94 6.15 -3.84 -0.03
CA ILE A 94 6.43 -3.20 1.27
C ILE A 94 5.90 -1.76 1.28
N THR A 95 5.72 -1.16 2.46
CA THR A 95 5.27 0.23 2.56
C THR A 95 6.34 1.22 2.08
N GLY A 96 7.61 0.89 2.33
CA GLY A 96 8.76 1.72 1.99
C GLY A 96 9.89 1.45 2.98
N ASP A 97 10.01 2.32 3.98
CA ASP A 97 10.99 2.21 5.07
C ASP A 97 10.64 1.13 6.11
N ILE A 98 9.39 0.65 6.15
CA ILE A 98 8.97 -0.51 6.96
C ILE A 98 8.90 -1.75 6.06
N GLU A 99 9.69 -2.77 6.37
CA GLU A 99 9.80 -4.01 5.59
C GLU A 99 8.64 -5.01 5.82
N ALA A 100 7.40 -4.53 5.75
CA ALA A 100 6.20 -5.36 5.81
C ALA A 100 5.13 -4.84 4.84
N MET A 101 4.18 -5.71 4.51
CA MET A 101 3.09 -5.39 3.58
C MET A 101 1.80 -5.13 4.35
N TRP A 102 1.33 -3.88 4.32
CA TRP A 102 -0.04 -3.54 4.72
C TRP A 102 -1.01 -3.84 3.58
N LEU A 103 -2.18 -4.42 3.91
CA LEU A 103 -3.23 -4.63 2.90
C LEU A 103 -3.74 -3.31 2.31
N ARG A 104 -3.82 -2.26 3.15
CA ARG A 104 -4.15 -0.89 2.76
C ARG A 104 -3.12 -0.35 1.76
N ASP A 105 -1.87 -0.26 2.20
CA ASP A 105 -0.81 0.43 1.49
C ASP A 105 -0.51 -0.25 0.16
N SER A 106 -0.33 -1.58 0.17
CA SER A 106 -0.05 -2.34 -1.05
C SER A 106 -1.12 -2.15 -2.13
N SER A 107 -2.40 -2.05 -1.73
CA SER A 107 -3.50 -1.76 -2.66
C SER A 107 -3.47 -0.33 -3.18
N ALA A 108 -3.27 0.64 -2.28
CA ALA A 108 -3.26 2.07 -2.61
C ALA A 108 -2.05 2.45 -3.48
N GLN A 109 -0.88 1.88 -3.19
CA GLN A 109 0.38 2.08 -3.90
C GLN A 109 0.30 1.70 -5.38
N VAL A 110 -0.37 0.58 -5.72
CA VAL A 110 -0.49 0.15 -7.12
C VAL A 110 -1.70 0.75 -7.85
N GLN A 111 -2.70 1.26 -7.11
CA GLN A 111 -3.96 1.75 -7.67
C GLN A 111 -3.80 2.75 -8.84
N PRO A 112 -2.84 3.71 -8.81
CA PRO A 112 -2.66 4.65 -9.92
C PRO A 112 -2.32 3.96 -11.26
N TYR A 113 -1.70 2.78 -11.23
CA TYR A 113 -1.23 2.07 -12.43
C TYR A 113 -2.30 1.23 -13.11
N ILE A 114 -3.45 1.02 -12.46
CA ILE A 114 -4.44 0.02 -12.89
C ILE A 114 -5.00 0.26 -14.30
N HIS A 115 -5.02 1.52 -14.74
CA HIS A 115 -5.49 1.93 -16.05
C HIS A 115 -4.53 1.54 -17.20
N LEU A 116 -3.30 1.13 -16.87
CA LEU A 116 -2.27 0.67 -17.82
C LEU A 116 -2.13 -0.84 -17.85
N VAL A 117 -2.77 -1.57 -16.93
CA VAL A 117 -2.62 -3.02 -16.79
C VAL A 117 -2.91 -3.78 -18.08
N ALA A 118 -3.92 -3.37 -18.85
CA ALA A 118 -4.27 -4.01 -20.11
C ALA A 118 -3.21 -3.83 -21.22
N LYS A 119 -2.27 -2.88 -21.04
CA LYS A 119 -1.24 -2.52 -22.03
C LYS A 119 0.12 -3.18 -21.75
N ASP A 120 0.27 -3.86 -20.62
CA ASP A 120 1.56 -4.44 -20.20
C ASP A 120 1.36 -5.75 -19.44
N ALA A 121 1.81 -6.86 -20.05
CA ALA A 121 1.68 -8.19 -19.48
C ALA A 121 2.45 -8.37 -18.16
N LYS A 122 3.59 -7.70 -17.96
CA LYS A 122 4.34 -7.76 -16.69
C LYS A 122 3.57 -7.03 -15.60
N LEU A 123 3.02 -5.85 -15.92
CA LEU A 123 2.19 -5.10 -14.98
C LEU A 123 0.93 -5.89 -14.63
N LYS A 124 0.29 -6.53 -15.61
CA LYS A 124 -0.83 -7.45 -15.36
C LYS A 124 -0.45 -8.58 -14.40
N ARG A 125 0.70 -9.23 -14.61
CA ARG A 125 1.21 -10.28 -13.72
C ARG A 125 1.45 -9.78 -12.29
N LEU A 126 1.95 -8.55 -12.12
CA LEU A 126 2.14 -7.92 -10.81
C LEU A 126 0.80 -7.79 -10.07
N PHE A 127 -0.25 -7.28 -10.72
CA PHE A 127 -1.57 -7.15 -10.09
C PHE A 127 -2.20 -8.51 -9.76
N GLN A 128 -2.08 -9.50 -10.65
CA GLN A 128 -2.52 -10.87 -10.37
C GLN A 128 -1.82 -11.42 -9.12
N GLY A 129 -0.50 -11.22 -9.02
CA GLY A 129 0.29 -11.68 -7.90
C GLY A 129 -0.07 -10.98 -6.60
N LEU A 130 -0.35 -9.67 -6.63
CA LEU A 130 -0.69 -8.92 -5.43
C LEU A 130 -2.08 -9.31 -4.91
N ILE A 131 -3.08 -9.46 -5.78
CA ILE A 131 -4.43 -9.90 -5.38
C ILE A 131 -4.37 -11.27 -4.71
N GLN A 132 -3.56 -12.18 -5.26
CA GLN A 132 -3.37 -13.52 -4.70
C GLN A 132 -2.59 -13.50 -3.38
N ARG A 133 -1.55 -12.66 -3.28
CA ARG A 133 -0.80 -12.44 -2.04
C ARG A 133 -1.72 -11.92 -0.94
N GLN A 134 -2.52 -10.90 -1.21
CA GLN A 134 -3.49 -10.34 -0.26
C GLN A 134 -4.55 -11.37 0.16
N ALA A 135 -5.03 -12.21 -0.76
CA ALA A 135 -5.94 -13.30 -0.42
C ALA A 135 -5.31 -14.30 0.58
N ARG A 136 -4.04 -14.67 0.37
CA ARG A 136 -3.31 -15.53 1.31
C ARG A 136 -3.10 -14.87 2.67
N CYS A 137 -2.78 -13.58 2.70
CA CYS A 137 -2.68 -12.81 3.94
C CYS A 137 -4.00 -12.81 4.73
N ILE A 138 -5.13 -12.54 4.08
CA ILE A 138 -6.45 -12.60 4.74
C ILE A 138 -6.74 -14.01 5.29
N LEU A 139 -6.28 -15.07 4.62
CA LEU A 139 -6.44 -16.44 5.10
C LEU A 139 -5.50 -16.79 6.26
N ILE A 140 -4.35 -16.12 6.40
CA ILE A 140 -3.46 -16.23 7.57
C ILE A 140 -4.18 -15.61 8.77
N ASP A 141 -4.58 -14.34 8.65
CA ASP A 141 -5.37 -13.67 9.68
C ASP A 141 -6.20 -12.51 9.11
N PRO A 142 -7.54 -12.57 9.13
CA PRO A 142 -8.37 -11.48 8.63
C PRO A 142 -8.43 -10.27 9.60
N TYR A 143 -7.86 -10.38 10.80
CA TYR A 143 -7.73 -9.29 11.76
C TYR A 143 -6.42 -8.51 11.64
N ALA A 144 -5.45 -9.01 10.87
CA ALA A 144 -4.16 -8.36 10.72
C ALA A 144 -4.16 -7.27 9.64
N ASN A 145 -3.54 -6.12 9.97
CA ASN A 145 -3.30 -5.03 9.03
C ASN A 145 -2.04 -5.29 8.18
N ALA A 146 -1.00 -5.91 8.75
CA ALA A 146 0.32 -6.06 8.15
C ALA A 146 0.85 -7.51 8.15
N PHE A 147 1.61 -7.85 7.12
CA PHE A 147 2.11 -9.20 6.88
C PHE A 147 3.59 -9.21 6.51
N ASP A 148 4.27 -10.28 6.92
CA ASP A 148 5.64 -10.60 6.51
C ASP A 148 5.65 -11.34 5.16
N LYS A 149 6.77 -11.25 4.44
CA LYS A 149 6.93 -11.95 3.16
C LYS A 149 6.91 -13.47 3.33
N ASP A 150 7.59 -13.94 4.37
CA ASP A 150 7.59 -15.35 4.77
C ASP A 150 6.34 -15.63 5.61
N PRO A 151 5.38 -16.43 5.12
CA PRO A 151 4.13 -16.70 5.82
C PRO A 151 4.30 -17.60 7.06
N THR A 152 5.53 -18.07 7.33
CA THR A 152 5.84 -18.99 8.43
C THR A 152 6.73 -18.36 9.50
N ALA A 153 7.25 -17.16 9.26
CA ALA A 153 8.11 -16.47 10.20
C ALA A 153 7.29 -15.74 11.29
N PRO A 154 7.83 -15.58 12.52
CA PRO A 154 7.28 -14.62 13.47
C PRO A 154 7.44 -13.19 12.95
N SER A 155 6.70 -12.24 13.53
CA SER A 155 6.82 -10.82 13.17
C SER A 155 8.26 -10.32 13.32
N LYS A 156 8.74 -9.61 12.29
CA LYS A 156 10.03 -8.89 12.34
C LYS A 156 9.91 -7.48 12.92
N LEU A 157 8.70 -6.97 13.11
CA LEU A 157 8.49 -5.64 13.65
C LEU A 157 8.71 -5.67 15.17
N GLU A 158 9.75 -4.96 15.63
CA GLU A 158 10.17 -4.97 17.04
C GLU A 158 9.02 -4.64 18.00
N TRP A 159 8.18 -3.67 17.65
CA TRP A 159 7.04 -3.27 18.47
C TRP A 159 5.94 -4.34 18.55
N SER A 160 5.73 -5.09 17.46
CA SER A 160 4.68 -6.14 17.41
C SER A 160 5.05 -7.38 18.22
N GLN A 161 6.35 -7.61 18.50
CA GLN A 161 6.79 -8.77 19.28
C GLN A 161 6.30 -8.76 20.73
N THR A 162 5.89 -7.59 21.25
CA THR A 162 5.39 -7.42 22.62
C THR A 162 3.87 -7.26 22.71
N ASP A 163 3.16 -7.41 21.58
CA ASP A 163 1.71 -7.29 21.54
C ASP A 163 1.02 -8.42 22.31
N LYS A 164 0.04 -8.05 23.11
CA LYS A 164 -0.87 -8.96 23.80
C LYS A 164 -2.08 -9.20 22.91
N THR A 165 -1.88 -10.05 21.90
CA THR A 165 -2.91 -10.53 20.97
C THR A 165 -2.53 -11.91 20.44
N GLU A 166 -3.42 -12.56 19.70
CA GLU A 166 -3.14 -13.85 19.04
C GLU A 166 -2.28 -13.64 17.78
N MET A 167 -0.99 -13.36 17.97
CA MET A 167 -0.04 -13.26 16.85
C MET A 167 0.14 -14.62 16.18
N LYS A 168 0.08 -14.64 14.84
CA LYS A 168 0.28 -15.83 14.01
C LYS A 168 1.53 -15.69 13.15
N PRO A 169 2.18 -16.80 12.78
CA PRO A 169 3.22 -16.78 11.75
C PRO A 169 2.75 -16.07 10.47
N GLY A 170 3.62 -15.27 9.86
CA GLY A 170 3.32 -14.47 8.67
C GLY A 170 2.61 -13.14 8.94
N VAL A 171 2.15 -12.88 10.16
CA VAL A 171 1.58 -11.59 10.57
C VAL A 171 2.69 -10.68 11.09
N ALA A 172 2.86 -9.52 10.45
CA ALA A 172 3.81 -8.50 10.89
C ALA A 172 3.21 -7.62 12.00
N GLU A 173 1.94 -7.23 11.86
CA GLU A 173 1.18 -6.50 12.88
C GLU A 173 -0.29 -6.90 12.82
N ARG A 174 -0.94 -6.95 13.99
CA ARG A 174 -2.31 -7.46 14.13
C ARG A 174 -3.29 -6.41 14.65
N LYS A 175 -3.22 -5.17 14.15
CA LYS A 175 -4.19 -4.12 14.46
C LYS A 175 -5.44 -4.30 13.58
N TRP A 176 -6.60 -4.51 14.21
CA TRP A 176 -7.85 -4.74 13.49
C TRP A 176 -8.42 -3.43 12.92
N GLU A 177 -8.37 -3.36 11.59
CA GLU A 177 -8.80 -2.23 10.79
C GLU A 177 -9.77 -2.71 9.70
N ILE A 178 -10.98 -2.16 9.70
CA ILE A 178 -11.98 -2.52 8.68
C ILE A 178 -11.44 -2.28 7.26
N ASP A 179 -10.66 -1.21 7.06
CA ASP A 179 -10.19 -0.83 5.74
C ASP A 179 -9.14 -1.79 5.16
N SER A 180 -8.38 -2.54 5.97
CA SER A 180 -7.41 -3.52 5.47
C SER A 180 -8.08 -4.53 4.53
N LEU A 181 -9.22 -5.08 4.95
CA LEU A 181 -10.03 -5.98 4.13
C LEU A 181 -10.68 -5.24 2.95
N CYS A 182 -11.11 -3.98 3.16
CA CYS A 182 -11.74 -3.19 2.11
C CYS A 182 -10.80 -2.86 0.95
N TYR A 183 -9.53 -2.57 1.23
CA TYR A 183 -8.53 -2.26 0.21
C TYR A 183 -8.25 -3.46 -0.71
N ALA A 184 -8.13 -4.67 -0.15
CA ALA A 184 -7.98 -5.90 -0.96
C ALA A 184 -9.22 -6.18 -1.83
N MET A 185 -10.43 -5.96 -1.29
CA MET A 185 -11.67 -6.07 -2.06
C MET A 185 -11.77 -5.02 -3.17
N ARG A 186 -11.37 -3.78 -2.89
CA ARG A 186 -11.33 -2.68 -3.87
C ARG A 186 -10.38 -3.03 -5.01
N LEU A 187 -9.14 -3.43 -4.72
CA LEU A 187 -8.16 -3.78 -5.74
C LEU A 187 -8.67 -4.91 -6.64
N SER A 188 -9.26 -5.95 -6.04
CA SER A 188 -9.89 -7.07 -6.76
C SER A 188 -10.96 -6.57 -7.74
N HIS A 189 -11.87 -5.71 -7.28
CA HIS A 189 -12.92 -5.16 -8.12
C HIS A 189 -12.41 -4.27 -9.26
N GLU A 190 -11.49 -3.35 -8.95
CA GLU A 190 -10.95 -2.45 -9.97
C GLU A 190 -10.17 -3.26 -11.03
N TYR A 191 -9.44 -4.30 -10.63
CA TYR A 191 -8.74 -5.18 -11.56
C TYR A 191 -9.71 -5.92 -12.48
N TRP A 192 -10.74 -6.55 -11.90
CA TRP A 192 -11.80 -7.21 -12.67
C TRP A 192 -12.45 -6.25 -13.66
N THR A 193 -12.82 -5.05 -13.21
CA THR A 193 -13.52 -4.05 -14.02
C THR A 193 -12.69 -3.61 -15.23
N ARG A 194 -11.38 -3.44 -15.06
CA ARG A 194 -10.48 -2.95 -16.12
C ARG A 194 -10.00 -4.03 -17.08
N THR A 195 -9.86 -5.26 -16.61
CA THR A 195 -9.17 -6.31 -17.37
C THR A 195 -10.07 -7.45 -17.82
N LYS A 196 -11.18 -7.67 -17.10
CA LYS A 196 -12.03 -8.88 -17.20
C LYS A 196 -11.24 -10.18 -17.13
N ASP A 197 -10.07 -10.13 -16.52
CA ASP A 197 -9.21 -11.29 -16.34
C ASP A 197 -9.60 -12.05 -15.08
N LYS A 198 -9.94 -13.33 -15.25
CA LYS A 198 -10.39 -14.21 -14.16
C LYS A 198 -9.23 -14.84 -13.38
N ALA A 199 -8.00 -14.76 -13.88
CA ALA A 199 -6.86 -15.48 -13.34
C ALA A 199 -6.62 -15.36 -11.82
N PRO A 200 -6.76 -14.18 -11.17
CA PRO A 200 -6.52 -14.08 -9.73
C PRO A 200 -7.73 -14.48 -8.87
N PHE A 201 -8.91 -14.70 -9.47
CA PHE A 201 -10.16 -14.99 -8.75
C PHE A 201 -10.39 -16.50 -8.64
N ASP A 202 -9.47 -17.19 -7.97
CA ASP A 202 -9.53 -18.63 -7.75
C ASP A 202 -10.21 -19.01 -6.42
N ASP A 203 -10.10 -20.28 -6.02
CA ASP A 203 -10.68 -20.79 -4.79
C ASP A 203 -10.04 -20.18 -3.54
N THR A 204 -8.75 -19.84 -3.59
CA THR A 204 -8.03 -19.18 -2.50
C THR A 204 -8.57 -17.78 -2.29
N TRP A 205 -8.68 -16.99 -3.36
CA TRP A 205 -9.31 -15.67 -3.32
C TRP A 205 -10.76 -15.76 -2.81
N SER A 206 -11.54 -16.70 -3.33
CA SER A 206 -12.94 -16.87 -2.93
C SER A 206 -13.07 -17.20 -1.43
N ARG A 207 -12.22 -18.08 -0.89
CA ARG A 207 -12.20 -18.38 0.56
C ARG A 207 -11.80 -17.14 1.37
N ALA A 208 -10.80 -16.39 0.92
CA ALA A 208 -10.36 -15.16 1.59
C ALA A 208 -11.49 -14.12 1.67
N MET A 209 -12.21 -13.88 0.57
CA MET A 209 -13.32 -12.92 0.55
C MET A 209 -14.48 -13.37 1.44
N LYS A 210 -14.80 -14.66 1.46
CA LYS A 210 -15.82 -15.22 2.38
C LYS A 210 -15.41 -15.03 3.84
N LEU A 211 -14.14 -15.28 4.16
CA LEU A 211 -13.59 -15.08 5.50
C LEU A 211 -13.68 -13.60 5.91
N ALA A 212 -13.29 -12.68 5.03
CA ALA A 212 -13.38 -11.24 5.29
C ALA A 212 -14.83 -10.79 5.58
N VAL A 213 -15.82 -11.30 4.84
CA VAL A 213 -17.25 -11.03 5.10
C VAL A 213 -17.70 -11.62 6.44
N ALA A 214 -17.22 -12.81 6.80
CA ALA A 214 -17.49 -13.41 8.10
C ALA A 214 -16.90 -12.56 9.24
N THR A 215 -15.67 -12.08 9.10
CA THR A 215 -15.01 -11.17 10.06
C THR A 215 -15.79 -9.88 10.25
N PHE A 216 -16.31 -9.27 9.18
CA PHE A 216 -17.19 -8.10 9.32
C PHE A 216 -18.45 -8.39 10.14
N ARG A 217 -19.09 -9.56 9.93
CA ARG A 217 -20.27 -9.97 10.71
C ARG A 217 -19.93 -10.22 12.17
N GLU A 218 -18.82 -10.90 12.43
CA GLU A 218 -18.30 -11.14 13.78
C GLU A 218 -18.04 -9.83 14.51
N GLN A 219 -17.48 -8.85 13.82
CA GLN A 219 -17.23 -7.51 14.35
C GLN A 219 -18.47 -6.61 14.40
N GLN A 220 -19.67 -7.09 14.04
CA GLN A 220 -20.91 -6.45 14.51
C GLN A 220 -21.11 -6.67 16.02
N ARG A 221 -20.45 -7.69 16.60
CA ARG A 221 -20.39 -7.97 18.05
C ARG A 221 -21.78 -8.05 18.70
N LYS A 222 -22.74 -8.69 18.02
CA LYS A 222 -24.14 -8.77 18.48
C LYS A 222 -24.29 -9.60 19.75
N ASP A 223 -23.51 -10.68 19.86
CA ASP A 223 -23.67 -11.71 20.90
C ASP A 223 -22.53 -11.69 21.94
N GLY A 224 -21.68 -10.68 21.94
CA GLY A 224 -20.54 -10.57 22.86
C GLY A 224 -19.43 -9.64 22.35
N PRO A 225 -18.26 -9.62 23.03
CA PRO A 225 -17.14 -8.76 22.65
C PRO A 225 -16.45 -9.18 21.34
N GLY A 226 -16.75 -10.38 20.81
CA GLY A 226 -16.06 -10.97 19.66
C GLY A 226 -14.69 -11.56 20.04
N PRO A 227 -14.00 -12.26 19.12
CA PRO A 227 -12.78 -12.97 19.44
C PRO A 227 -11.51 -12.11 19.36
N TYR A 228 -11.60 -10.89 18.83
CA TYR A 228 -10.45 -10.00 18.71
C TYR A 228 -10.26 -9.15 19.97
N SER A 229 -9.08 -9.26 20.56
CA SER A 229 -8.54 -8.35 21.57
C SER A 229 -7.09 -7.98 21.24
N PHE A 230 -6.67 -6.79 21.67
CA PHE A 230 -5.31 -6.30 21.43
C PHE A 230 -4.88 -5.34 22.53
N GLN A 231 -3.68 -5.52 23.08
CA GLN A 231 -3.02 -4.49 23.89
C GLN A 231 -1.53 -4.44 23.56
N ARG A 232 -0.96 -3.24 23.52
CA ARG A 232 0.49 -3.02 23.41
C ARG A 232 1.02 -2.29 24.65
N PRO A 233 2.17 -2.70 25.21
CA PRO A 233 2.90 -1.87 26.15
C PRO A 233 3.61 -0.74 25.39
N ALA A 234 2.92 0.39 25.20
CA ALA A 234 3.43 1.55 24.46
C ALA A 234 3.37 2.83 25.29
N LEU A 235 4.29 3.76 25.02
CA LEU A 235 4.22 5.13 25.56
C LEU A 235 3.04 5.90 24.96
N GLN A 236 2.74 5.64 23.68
CA GLN A 236 1.64 6.26 22.97
C GLN A 236 0.34 5.50 23.30
N PRO A 237 -0.66 6.15 23.93
CA PRO A 237 -1.89 5.46 24.32
C PRO A 237 -2.74 5.02 23.12
N THR A 238 -2.58 5.66 21.96
CA THR A 238 -3.30 5.29 20.73
C THR A 238 -2.76 4.01 20.08
N ASP A 239 -1.62 3.48 20.53
CA ASP A 239 -1.10 2.20 20.07
C ASP A 239 -1.69 0.99 20.79
N SER A 240 -2.57 1.19 21.77
CA SER A 240 -3.16 0.12 22.58
C SER A 240 -4.68 0.27 22.69
N VAL A 241 -5.39 -0.84 22.91
CA VAL A 241 -6.85 -0.81 23.06
C VAL A 241 -7.22 -0.94 24.54
N MET A 242 -8.06 -0.02 25.00
CA MET A 242 -8.57 0.00 26.37
C MET A 242 -9.50 -1.19 26.69
N LEU A 243 -9.86 -1.34 27.96
CA LEU A 243 -10.81 -2.35 28.45
C LEU A 243 -10.40 -3.78 28.06
N SER A 244 -9.21 -4.18 28.54
CA SER A 244 -8.63 -5.50 28.29
C SER A 244 -8.48 -5.84 26.79
N GLY A 245 -8.29 -4.81 25.97
CA GLY A 245 -8.10 -4.96 24.53
C GLY A 245 -9.36 -5.07 23.68
N TYR A 246 -10.55 -4.98 24.30
CA TYR A 246 -11.83 -5.08 23.57
C TYR A 246 -12.40 -3.73 23.13
N GLY A 247 -11.87 -2.62 23.65
CA GLY A 247 -12.31 -1.27 23.32
C GLY A 247 -13.61 -0.87 24.01
N PRO A 248 -14.04 0.40 23.84
CA PRO A 248 -15.21 0.94 24.52
C PRO A 248 -16.51 0.19 24.15
N PRO A 249 -17.44 0.01 25.11
CA PRO A 249 -18.72 -0.65 24.84
C PRO A 249 -19.57 0.16 23.87
N THR A 250 -20.45 -0.52 23.14
CA THR A 250 -21.33 0.08 22.12
C THR A 250 -22.72 -0.55 22.15
N LYS A 251 -23.73 0.22 21.73
CA LYS A 251 -25.04 -0.34 21.37
C LYS A 251 -24.91 -1.05 20.02
N LYS A 252 -25.34 -2.31 19.93
CA LYS A 252 -25.17 -3.15 18.74
C LYS A 252 -26.23 -2.82 17.67
N ILE A 253 -25.93 -1.79 16.86
CA ILE A 253 -26.85 -1.24 15.85
C ILE A 253 -26.58 -1.74 14.42
N GLY A 254 -25.72 -2.76 14.26
CA GLY A 254 -25.40 -3.37 12.97
C GLY A 254 -24.18 -2.80 12.25
N LEU A 255 -23.55 -1.73 12.75
CA LEU A 255 -22.25 -1.27 12.28
C LEU A 255 -21.14 -2.25 12.68
N ILE A 256 -20.07 -2.26 11.89
CA ILE A 256 -18.87 -3.05 12.10
C ILE A 256 -17.95 -2.25 13.04
N HIS A 257 -17.42 -2.91 14.07
CA HIS A 257 -16.41 -2.33 14.94
C HIS A 257 -15.05 -2.33 14.23
N SER A 258 -14.31 -1.24 14.31
CA SER A 258 -12.87 -1.13 14.00
C SER A 258 -12.16 -0.84 15.31
N MET A 259 -11.12 -1.59 15.65
CA MET A 259 -10.33 -1.27 16.85
C MET A 259 -9.29 -0.20 16.55
N PHE A 260 -8.77 -0.17 15.32
CA PHE A 260 -7.82 0.82 14.84
C PHE A 260 -8.35 1.52 13.58
N ARG A 261 -7.76 2.68 13.29
CA ARG A 261 -8.03 3.53 12.13
C ARG A 261 -7.02 3.20 11.02
N PRO A 262 -7.22 3.72 9.79
CA PRO A 262 -6.18 3.67 8.76
C PRO A 262 -4.87 4.38 9.11
N SER A 263 -4.81 5.12 10.22
CA SER A 263 -3.57 5.69 10.79
C SER A 263 -2.84 4.73 11.72
N ASP A 264 -3.34 3.51 11.87
CA ASP A 264 -2.93 2.51 12.87
C ASP A 264 -3.14 2.98 14.34
N ASP A 265 -3.85 4.09 14.58
CA ASP A 265 -4.27 4.55 15.91
C ASP A 265 -5.58 3.90 16.37
N ALA A 266 -5.69 3.60 17.66
CA ALA A 266 -6.89 3.06 18.28
C ALA A 266 -8.09 4.01 18.09
N CYS A 267 -9.24 3.44 17.76
CA CYS A 267 -10.49 4.18 17.64
C CYS A 267 -10.99 4.62 19.02
N LEU A 268 -11.26 5.91 19.19
CA LEU A 268 -11.98 6.41 20.37
C LEU A 268 -13.39 5.81 20.48
N TYR A 269 -14.12 5.77 19.36
CA TYR A 269 -15.40 5.06 19.24
C TYR A 269 -15.27 3.98 18.16
N PRO A 270 -15.66 2.71 18.43
CA PRO A 270 -15.36 1.60 17.53
C PRO A 270 -16.11 1.64 16.20
N PHE A 271 -17.22 2.37 16.13
CA PHE A 271 -17.95 2.56 14.88
C PHE A 271 -17.29 3.64 14.03
N LEU A 272 -16.15 3.29 13.43
CA LEU A 272 -15.42 4.16 12.53
C LEU A 272 -16.23 4.37 11.24
N ILE A 273 -16.88 5.54 11.13
CA ILE A 273 -17.85 5.84 10.08
C ILE A 273 -17.25 5.76 8.67
N PRO A 274 -16.09 6.35 8.37
CA PRO A 274 -15.51 6.26 7.02
C PRO A 274 -15.23 4.81 6.59
N SER A 275 -14.71 3.97 7.48
CA SER A 275 -14.41 2.57 7.15
C SER A 275 -15.68 1.73 7.01
N ASN A 276 -16.74 2.01 7.77
CA ASN A 276 -18.06 1.39 7.56
C ASN A 276 -18.66 1.79 6.20
N LEU A 277 -18.56 3.06 5.79
CA LEU A 277 -18.98 3.50 4.46
C LEU A 277 -18.17 2.81 3.35
N PHE A 278 -16.86 2.64 3.56
CA PHE A 278 -16.01 1.92 2.63
C PHE A 278 -16.45 0.46 2.51
N ALA A 279 -16.69 -0.22 3.65
CA ALA A 279 -17.19 -1.60 3.69
C ALA A 279 -18.49 -1.77 2.89
N VAL A 280 -19.48 -0.87 3.04
CA VAL A 280 -20.72 -0.90 2.25
C VAL A 280 -20.44 -0.88 0.74
N SER A 281 -19.53 0.00 0.31
CA SER A 281 -19.16 0.11 -1.11
C SER A 281 -18.48 -1.16 -1.61
N VAL A 282 -17.46 -1.66 -0.90
CA VAL A 282 -16.68 -2.80 -1.38
C VAL A 282 -17.43 -4.13 -1.30
N LEU A 283 -18.37 -4.28 -0.37
CA LEU A 283 -19.21 -5.47 -0.29
C LEU A 283 -20.11 -5.61 -1.53
N ARG A 284 -20.64 -4.51 -2.05
CA ARG A 284 -21.40 -4.50 -3.32
C ARG A 284 -20.50 -4.80 -4.52
N LYS A 285 -19.29 -4.23 -4.51
CA LYS A 285 -18.27 -4.47 -5.54
C LYS A 285 -17.84 -5.94 -5.58
N ILE A 286 -17.54 -6.55 -4.43
CA ILE A 286 -17.04 -7.92 -4.36
C ILE A 286 -18.13 -8.95 -4.71
N ALA A 287 -19.40 -8.65 -4.39
CA ALA A 287 -20.52 -9.46 -4.86
C ALA A 287 -20.61 -9.52 -6.39
N THR A 288 -20.25 -8.43 -7.07
CA THR A 288 -20.18 -8.37 -8.54
C THR A 288 -19.02 -9.21 -9.07
N VAL A 289 -17.83 -9.11 -8.46
CA VAL A 289 -16.68 -9.94 -8.85
C VAL A 289 -16.99 -11.42 -8.67
N HIS A 290 -17.57 -11.83 -7.53
CA HIS A 290 -17.98 -13.21 -7.31
C HIS A 290 -18.92 -13.70 -8.43
N ARG A 291 -20.04 -13.00 -8.68
CA ARG A 291 -21.02 -13.41 -9.69
C ARG A 291 -20.45 -13.49 -11.10
N GLU A 292 -19.59 -12.56 -11.51
CA GLU A 292 -19.13 -12.47 -12.90
C GLU A 292 -17.83 -13.25 -13.17
N ALA A 293 -16.90 -13.27 -12.22
CA ALA A 293 -15.62 -13.93 -12.39
C ALA A 293 -15.68 -15.42 -12.03
N ARG A 294 -16.48 -15.81 -11.02
CA ARG A 294 -16.55 -17.18 -10.52
C ARG A 294 -17.77 -17.97 -11.01
N GLY A 295 -18.87 -17.28 -11.32
CA GLY A 295 -20.20 -17.92 -11.45
C GLY A 295 -20.77 -18.27 -10.09
#